data_AF-A0A499UWL8-F1
#
_entry.id   AF-A0A499UWL8-F1
#
_cell.length_a   1.000
_cell.length_b   1.000
_cell.length_c   1.000
_cell.angle_alpha   90.00
_cell.angle_beta   90.00
_cell.angle_gamma   90.00
#
_symmetry.space_group_name_H-M   'P 1'
#
loop_
_entity.id
_entity.type
_entity.pdbx_description
1 polymer ?
#
loop_
_entity_poly.entity_id
_entity_poly.type
_entity_poly.pdbx_seq_one_letter_code
_entity_poly.pdbx_strand_id
1 'polypeptide(L)'
;MSRGPGLGTVRVEVADVSDRAPRQRCADEEDTHGRGLELVDGLADRWGWQPEGSGKRIWCEIDRAKGEESLSKRRADSHAPSHMGRTRQSPDQVLT
;
A
#
# COMPACT_ATOMS: atom_id res chain seq x y z
N MET A 1 16.24 19.92 -25.14
CA MET A 1 14.89 19.70 -24.58
C MET A 1 15.01 18.69 -23.46
N SER A 2 15.10 19.14 -22.20
CA SER A 2 15.24 18.24 -21.06
C SER A 2 13.86 17.70 -20.68
N ARG A 3 13.71 16.38 -20.72
CA ARG A 3 12.51 15.65 -20.30
C ARG A 3 12.25 16.01 -18.83
N GLY A 4 11.07 16.56 -18.52
CA GLY A 4 10.71 16.92 -17.14
C GLY A 4 10.92 15.75 -16.16
N PRO A 5 11.14 16.01 -14.86
CA PRO A 5 11.49 14.98 -13.90
C PRO A 5 10.50 13.80 -14.01
N GLY A 6 11.05 12.59 -14.07
CA GLY A 6 10.27 11.36 -14.09
C GLY A 6 9.24 11.37 -12.96
N LEU A 7 8.11 10.70 -13.17
CA LEU A 7 7.08 10.59 -12.15
C LEU A 7 7.71 10.14 -10.83
N GLY A 8 7.60 10.97 -9.79
CA GLY A 8 8.12 10.64 -8.48
C GLY A 8 7.17 9.72 -7.72
N THR A 9 7.71 8.81 -6.93
CA THR A 9 6.98 7.98 -5.98
C THR A 9 7.12 8.57 -4.58
N VAL A 10 6.02 8.66 -3.85
CA VAL A 10 6.02 9.00 -2.41
C VAL A 10 5.85 7.71 -1.63
N ARG A 11 6.75 7.43 -0.68
CA ARG A 11 6.67 6.30 0.24
C ARG A 11 6.37 6.79 1.65
N VAL A 12 5.36 6.18 2.28
CA VAL A 12 4.97 6.43 3.68
C VAL A 12 5.20 5.17 4.47
N GLU A 13 5.82 5.29 5.65
CA GLU A 13 6.10 4.16 6.54
C GLU A 13 5.60 4.46 7.96
N VAL A 14 5.07 3.44 8.61
CA VAL A 14 4.58 3.50 9.99
C VAL A 14 5.22 2.35 10.75
N ALA A 15 6.01 2.68 11.76
CA ALA A 15 6.49 1.73 12.75
C ALA A 15 5.48 1.62 13.90
N ASP A 16 5.15 0.39 14.28
CA ASP A 16 4.22 0.07 15.37
C ASP A 16 4.89 -0.97 16.26
N VAL A 17 4.88 -0.72 17.58
CA VAL A 17 5.48 -1.61 18.58
C VAL A 17 4.73 -2.94 18.73
N SER A 18 3.49 -3.03 18.25
CA SER A 18 2.75 -4.28 18.21
C SER A 18 3.26 -5.18 17.08
N ASP A 19 3.59 -6.42 17.42
CA ASP A 19 3.96 -7.50 16.49
C ASP A 19 2.79 -8.08 15.68
N ARG A 20 1.55 -7.72 16.04
CA ARG A 20 0.35 -8.27 15.40
C ARG A 20 0.28 -7.82 13.95
N ALA A 21 0.17 -8.80 13.05
CA ALA A 21 -0.06 -8.57 11.64
C ALA A 21 -1.24 -7.60 11.42
N PRO A 22 -1.09 -6.58 10.54
CA PRO A 22 -2.18 -5.69 10.18
C PRO A 22 -3.32 -6.51 9.57
N ARG A 23 -4.54 -6.24 10.03
CA ARG A 23 -5.76 -6.85 9.52
C ARG A 23 -6.67 -5.77 9.00
N GLN A 24 -7.01 -5.86 7.72
CA GLN A 24 -8.07 -5.03 7.15
C GLN A 24 -9.38 -5.35 7.88
N ARG A 25 -10.11 -4.31 8.23
CA ARG A 25 -11.41 -4.40 8.88
C ARG A 25 -12.42 -3.70 7.99
N CYS A 26 -13.62 -4.26 7.87
CA CYS A 26 -14.78 -3.53 7.37
C CYS A 26 -15.30 -2.73 8.56
N ALA A 27 -15.12 -1.41 8.52
CA ALA A 27 -15.69 -0.51 9.51
C ALA A 27 -17.11 -0.13 9.09
N ASP A 28 -18.03 -0.03 10.04
CA ASP A 28 -19.38 0.43 9.78
C ASP A 28 -19.41 1.96 9.56
N GLU A 29 -20.54 2.49 9.08
CA GLU A 29 -20.67 3.93 8.77
C GLU A 29 -20.47 4.82 10.01
N GLU A 30 -20.91 4.35 11.18
CA GLU A 30 -20.80 5.06 12.45
C GLU A 30 -19.44 4.87 13.14
N ASP A 31 -18.62 3.92 12.67
CA ASP A 31 -17.29 3.69 13.25
C ASP A 31 -16.39 4.90 13.00
N THR A 32 -15.59 5.26 14.00
CA THR A 32 -14.59 6.33 13.87
C THR A 32 -13.19 5.81 13.53
N HIS A 33 -13.00 4.48 13.53
CA HIS A 33 -11.71 3.82 13.32
C HIS A 33 -11.85 2.58 12.41
N GLY A 34 -10.73 2.01 11.97
CA GLY A 34 -10.71 0.70 11.29
C GLY A 34 -10.60 0.76 9.76
N ARG A 35 -10.86 1.92 9.14
CA ARG A 35 -10.77 2.12 7.68
C ARG A 35 -9.35 2.29 7.15
N GLY A 36 -8.33 2.42 8.01
CA GLY A 36 -6.97 2.78 7.58
C GLY A 36 -6.40 1.87 6.49
N LEU A 37 -6.47 0.56 6.67
CA LEU A 37 -5.96 -0.40 5.68
C LEU A 37 -6.84 -0.50 4.44
N GLU A 38 -8.15 -0.27 4.56
CA GLU A 38 -9.05 -0.18 3.41
C GLU A 38 -8.71 1.03 2.53
N LEU A 39 -8.46 2.18 3.15
CA LEU A 39 -8.02 3.38 2.44
C LEU A 39 -6.67 3.16 1.77
N VAL A 40 -5.72 2.51 2.44
CA VAL A 40 -4.40 2.18 1.86
C VAL A 40 -4.56 1.25 0.66
N ASP A 41 -5.38 0.20 0.76
CA ASP A 41 -5.62 -0.74 -0.34
C ASP A 41 -6.24 -0.08 -1.57
N GLY A 42 -7.14 0.89 -1.37
CA GLY A 42 -7.79 1.62 -2.47
C GLY A 42 -6.99 2.78 -3.06
N LEU A 43 -6.03 3.35 -2.32
CA LEU A 43 -5.30 4.56 -2.72
C LEU A 43 -3.86 4.32 -3.13
N ALA A 44 -3.19 3.30 -2.58
CA ALA A 44 -1.78 3.06 -2.85
C ALA A 44 -1.57 2.23 -4.12
N ASP A 45 -0.52 2.53 -4.87
CA ASP A 45 -0.10 1.70 -6.00
C ASP A 45 0.54 0.40 -5.52
N ARG A 46 1.26 0.49 -4.39
CA ARG A 46 1.91 -0.64 -3.71
C ARG A 46 1.84 -0.42 -2.22
N TRP A 47 1.59 -1.47 -1.46
CA TRP A 47 1.68 -1.42 -0.01
C TRP A 47 2.06 -2.78 0.54
N GLY A 48 2.53 -2.80 1.78
CA GLY A 48 2.89 -4.03 2.46
C GLY A 48 3.23 -3.79 3.92
N TRP A 49 3.64 -4.86 4.59
CA TRP A 49 4.13 -4.79 5.95
C TRP A 49 5.18 -5.89 6.17
N GLN A 50 5.99 -5.70 7.20
CA GLN A 50 6.98 -6.67 7.63
C GLN A 50 7.17 -6.58 9.16
N PRO A 51 7.46 -7.69 9.85
CA PRO A 51 7.94 -7.64 11.23
C PRO A 51 9.23 -6.83 11.33
N GLU A 52 9.42 -6.09 12.42
CA GLU A 52 10.63 -5.31 12.68
C GLU A 52 10.94 -5.32 14.19
N GLY A 53 12.00 -6.03 14.59
CA GLY A 53 12.29 -6.25 16.01
C GLY A 53 11.12 -6.92 16.73
N SER A 54 10.66 -6.31 17.83
CA SER A 54 9.46 -6.74 18.57
C SER A 54 8.15 -6.17 18.03
N GLY A 55 8.20 -5.38 16.95
CA GLY A 55 7.05 -4.71 16.36
C GLY A 55 6.91 -5.03 14.87
N LYS A 56 6.35 -4.07 14.14
CA LYS A 56 6.17 -4.16 12.69
C LYS A 56 6.34 -2.81 12.02
N ARG A 57 6.60 -2.86 10.71
CA ARG A 57 6.53 -1.71 9.80
C ARG A 57 5.48 -1.94 8.75
N ILE A 58 4.61 -0.97 8.55
CA ILE A 58 3.65 -0.91 7.45
C ILE A 58 4.12 0.17 6.49
N TRP A 59 3.99 -0.05 5.18
CA TRP A 59 4.38 0.92 4.19
C TRP A 59 3.39 0.99 3.03
N CYS A 60 3.32 2.15 2.40
CA CYS A 60 2.64 2.33 1.12
C CYS A 60 3.41 3.27 0.21
N GLU A 61 3.20 3.10 -1.10
CA GLU A 61 3.78 3.90 -2.16
C GLU A 61 2.68 4.44 -3.06
N ILE A 62 2.77 5.73 -3.37
CA ILE A 62 1.86 6.46 -4.27
C ILE A 62 2.72 7.09 -5.35
N ASP A 63 2.49 6.66 -6.59
CA ASP A 63 3.14 7.19 -7.78
C ASP A 63 2.40 8.46 -8.22
N ARG A 64 3.14 9.52 -8.53
CA ARG A 64 2.55 10.72 -9.12
C ARG A 64 2.02 10.35 -10.50
N ALA A 65 0.70 10.36 -10.68
CA ALA A 65 0.12 10.18 -11.99
C ALA A 65 0.65 11.25 -12.95
N LYS A 66 0.96 10.88 -14.20
CA LYS A 66 1.10 11.88 -15.27
C LYS A 66 -0.27 12.53 -15.36
N GLY A 67 -0.32 13.86 -15.25
CA GLY A 67 -1.55 14.58 -15.58
C GLY A 67 -2.05 14.03 -16.92
N GLU A 68 -3.34 13.71 -16.98
CA GLU A 68 -4.10 13.10 -18.10
C GLU A 68 -4.42 11.58 -17.95
N GLU A 69 -3.51 10.69 -17.52
CA GLU A 69 -3.78 9.22 -17.51
C GLU A 69 -4.60 8.69 -16.30
N SER A 70 -4.65 9.45 -15.20
CA SER A 70 -5.18 8.97 -13.90
C SER A 70 -6.71 8.76 -13.87
N LEU A 71 -7.47 9.45 -14.74
CA LEU A 71 -8.93 9.31 -14.83
C LEU A 71 -9.33 8.03 -15.58
N SER A 72 -8.51 7.60 -16.54
CA SER A 72 -8.73 6.43 -17.38
C SER A 72 -8.47 5.11 -16.63
N LYS A 73 -7.45 5.07 -15.76
CA LYS A 73 -7.08 3.84 -15.02
C LYS A 73 -8.06 3.51 -13.88
N ARG A 74 -8.59 4.54 -13.19
CA ARG A 74 -9.57 4.38 -12.10
C ARG A 74 -10.89 3.73 -12.52
N ARG A 75 -11.26 3.80 -13.81
CA ARG A 75 -12.47 3.15 -14.35
C ARG A 75 -12.26 1.68 -14.71
N ALA A 76 -11.03 1.25 -14.97
CA ALA A 76 -10.74 -0.10 -15.45
C ALA A 76 -10.51 -1.12 -14.32
N ASP A 77 -10.05 -0.67 -13.15
CA ASP A 77 -9.67 -1.56 -12.04
C ASP A 77 -10.83 -1.93 -11.10
N SER A 78 -12.05 -1.45 -11.35
CA SER A 78 -13.24 -1.63 -10.50
C SER A 78 -13.86 -3.04 -10.53
N HIS A 79 -13.17 -4.07 -11.05
CA HIS A 79 -13.70 -5.43 -11.20
C HIS A 79 -12.71 -6.60 -10.93
N ALA A 80 -11.57 -6.38 -10.28
CA ALA A 80 -10.69 -7.50 -9.90
C ALA A 80 -10.81 -7.83 -8.39
N PRO A 81 -11.06 -9.10 -8.00
CA PRO A 81 -11.04 -9.48 -6.59
C PRO A 81 -9.60 -9.37 -6.07
N SER A 82 -9.40 -8.51 -5.07
CA SER A 82 -8.12 -8.32 -4.35
C SER A 82 -7.72 -9.61 -3.64
N HIS A 83 -6.97 -10.44 -4.34
CA HIS A 83 -6.24 -11.55 -3.74
C HIS A 83 -5.24 -10.96 -2.76
N MET A 84 -5.38 -11.35 -1.50
CA MET A 84 -4.28 -11.45 -0.55
C MET A 84 -3.00 -11.86 -1.31
N GLY A 85 -2.05 -10.93 -1.44
CA GLY A 85 -0.74 -11.18 -2.06
C GLY A 85 -0.54 -10.56 -3.45
N ARG A 86 -0.14 -9.28 -3.49
CA ARG A 86 0.92 -8.83 -4.42
C ARG A 86 2.25 -8.66 -3.69
N THR A 87 2.52 -9.55 -2.73
CA THR A 87 3.86 -9.83 -2.26
C THR A 87 4.53 -10.71 -3.30
N ARG A 88 5.41 -10.13 -4.13
CA ARG A 88 6.62 -10.88 -4.48
C ARG A 88 7.38 -11.02 -3.18
N GLN A 89 7.23 -12.18 -2.55
CA GLN A 89 8.15 -12.64 -1.51
C GLN A 89 9.54 -12.62 -2.18
N SER A 90 10.41 -11.68 -1.79
CA SER A 90 11.82 -11.73 -2.23
C SER A 90 12.40 -13.05 -1.73
N PRO A 91 13.01 -13.89 -2.59
CA PRO A 91 13.59 -15.15 -2.17
C PRO A 91 14.88 -15.02 -1.33
N ASP A 92 15.43 -13.81 -1.16
CA ASP A 92 16.77 -13.62 -0.58
C ASP A 92 16.78 -13.29 0.93
N GLN A 93 16.11 -14.11 1.73
CA GLN A 93 16.36 -14.16 3.18
C GLN A 93 16.62 -15.62 3.58
N VAL A 94 17.70 -16.19 3.03
CA VAL A 94 18.37 -17.34 3.64
C VAL A 94 19.10 -16.83 4.87
N LEU A 95 18.76 -17.41 6.03
CA LEU A 95 19.45 -17.22 7.30
C LEU A 95 20.95 -17.47 7.17
N THR A 96 21.75 -16.61 7.82
CA THR A 96 23.04 -16.98 8.40
C THR A 96 23.05 -16.49 9.83
#